data_AF-A0A941EBV6-F1
#
_entry.id   AF-A0A941EBV6-F1
#
_cell.length_a   1.000
_cell.length_b   1.000
_cell.length_c   1.000
_cell.angle_alpha   90.00
_cell.angle_beta   90.00
_cell.angle_gamma   90.00
#
_symmetry.space_group_name_H-M   'P 1'
#
loop_
_entity.id
_entity.type
_entity.pdbx_description
1 polymer ?
#
loop_
_entity_poly.entity_id
_entity_poly.type
_entity_poly.pdbx_seq_one_letter_code
_entity_poly.pdbx_strand_id
1 'polypeptide(L)'
;MFEDWLTEVAATTGRPELNLSTDQQKLVLDLAREAAHGVARPAAPLTTFLAGYALGAEGGLDRLAALVEDLGAAARARAPKDEQ
;
A
#
# COMPACT_ATOMS: atom_id res chain seq x y z
N MET A 1 3.49 19.98 6.12
CA MET A 1 2.20 19.26 6.23
C MET A 1 2.38 17.84 5.67
N PHE A 2 1.40 16.94 5.78
CA PHE A 2 1.51 15.61 5.16
C PHE A 2 1.74 15.71 3.65
N GLU A 3 1.19 16.75 3.00
CA GLU A 3 1.40 17.02 1.57
C GLU A 3 2.87 17.30 1.22
N ASP A 4 3.63 17.93 2.12
CA ASP A 4 5.05 18.25 1.88
C ASP A 4 5.97 17.07 2.17
N TRP A 5 5.51 16.10 2.97
CA TRP A 5 6.34 14.98 3.42
C TRP A 5 6.75 14.08 2.25
N LEU A 6 5.83 13.73 1.35
CA LEU A 6 6.16 12.90 0.19
C LEU A 6 7.09 13.62 -0.78
N THR A 7 6.96 14.95 -0.88
CA THR A 7 7.88 15.79 -1.66
C THR A 7 9.29 15.75 -1.05
N GLU A 8 9.41 15.87 0.27
CA GLU A 8 10.68 15.78 0.98
C GLU A 8 11.33 14.39 0.80
N VAL A 9 10.56 13.31 0.99
CA VAL A 9 11.05 11.93 0.79
C VAL A 9 11.55 11.72 -0.65
N ALA A 10 10.81 12.18 -1.65
CA ALA A 10 11.21 12.11 -3.05
C ALA A 10 12.52 12.86 -3.31
N ALA A 11 12.68 14.05 -2.75
CA ALA A 11 13.89 14.85 -2.87
C ALA A 11 15.10 14.20 -2.17
N THR A 12 14.94 13.74 -0.92
CA THR A 12 15.99 13.12 -0.12
C THR A 12 16.52 11.82 -0.74
N THR A 13 15.64 11.04 -1.36
CA THR A 13 16.00 9.76 -1.97
C THR A 13 16.44 9.88 -3.42
N GLY A 14 16.30 11.06 -4.04
CA GLY A 14 16.58 11.27 -5.47
C GLY A 14 15.58 10.56 -6.38
N ARG A 15 14.36 10.33 -5.90
CA ARG A 15 13.31 9.52 -6.53
C ARG A 15 12.04 10.36 -6.71
N PRO A 16 11.95 11.20 -7.75
CA PRO A 16 10.77 12.05 -7.98
C PRO A 16 9.46 11.25 -8.10
N GLU A 17 9.54 9.99 -8.52
CA GLU A 17 8.41 9.06 -8.62
C GLU A 17 7.76 8.72 -7.26
N LEU A 18 8.43 9.00 -6.13
CA LEU A 18 7.88 8.79 -4.79
C LEU A 18 6.93 9.93 -4.35
N ASN A 19 6.84 11.01 -5.13
CA ASN A 19 5.84 12.05 -4.91
C ASN A 19 4.47 11.60 -5.46
N LEU A 20 3.81 10.72 -4.70
CA LEU A 20 2.57 10.07 -5.12
C LEU A 20 1.43 11.08 -5.31
N SER A 21 0.62 10.88 -6.36
CA SER A 21 -0.65 11.57 -6.51
C SER A 21 -1.62 11.21 -5.38
N THR A 22 -2.63 12.06 -5.14
CA THR A 22 -3.68 11.79 -4.15
C THR A 22 -4.35 10.42 -4.35
N ASP A 23 -4.57 10.01 -5.61
CA ASP A 23 -5.16 8.71 -5.93
C ASP A 23 -4.24 7.54 -5.59
N GLN A 24 -2.93 7.68 -5.87
CA GLN A 24 -1.93 6.67 -5.49
C GLN A 24 -1.79 6.55 -3.98
N GLN A 25 -1.81 7.68 -3.26
CA GLN A 25 -1.82 7.70 -1.80
C GLN A 25 -3.05 6.96 -1.26
N LYS A 26 -4.24 7.24 -1.82
CA LYS A 26 -5.47 6.56 -1.44
C LYS A 26 -5.37 5.05 -1.64
N LEU A 27 -4.81 4.58 -2.77
CA LEU A 27 -4.61 3.16 -3.03
C LEU A 27 -3.72 2.48 -1.97
N VAL A 28 -2.59 3.10 -1.61
CA VAL A 28 -1.69 2.54 -0.59
C VAL A 28 -2.36 2.51 0.80
N LEU A 29 -3.09 3.56 1.15
CA LEU A 29 -3.81 3.66 2.43
C LEU A 29 -5.00 2.69 2.50
N ASP A 30 -5.68 2.46 1.38
CA ASP A 30 -6.74 1.47 1.28
C ASP A 30 -6.19 0.06 1.47
N LEU A 31 -5.07 -0.28 0.84
CA LEU A 31 -4.39 -1.56 1.05
C LEU A 31 -3.98 -1.78 2.52
N ALA A 32 -3.41 -0.76 3.16
CA ALA A 32 -3.09 -0.82 4.59
C ALA A 32 -4.35 -1.07 5.44
N ARG A 33 -5.46 -0.37 5.14
CA ARG A 33 -6.73 -0.55 5.84
C ARG A 33 -7.25 -1.98 5.68
N GLU A 34 -7.25 -2.51 4.47
CA GLU A 34 -7.75 -3.85 4.18
C GLU A 34 -6.90 -4.93 4.85
N ALA A 35 -5.58 -4.79 4.83
CA ALA A 35 -4.68 -5.71 5.54
C ALA A 35 -4.89 -5.66 7.06
N ALA A 36 -5.03 -4.46 7.64
CA ALA A 36 -5.27 -4.30 9.07
C ALA A 36 -6.58 -4.93 9.54
N HIS A 37 -7.66 -4.78 8.75
CA HIS A 37 -8.98 -5.30 9.08
C HIS A 37 -9.14 -6.79 8.76
N GLY A 38 -8.59 -7.25 7.63
CA GLY A 38 -8.77 -8.64 7.15
C GLY A 38 -7.78 -9.64 7.75
N VAL A 39 -6.61 -9.20 8.20
CA VAL A 39 -5.56 -10.09 8.74
C VAL A 39 -5.29 -9.81 10.22
N ALA A 40 -4.66 -8.67 10.52
CA ALA A 40 -4.38 -8.19 11.88
C ALA A 40 -3.76 -6.78 11.79
N ARG A 41 -3.82 -5.99 12.87
CA ARG A 41 -3.25 -4.63 12.90
C ARG A 41 -1.79 -4.53 12.41
N PRO A 42 -0.86 -5.45 12.76
CA PRO A 42 0.51 -5.39 12.24
C PRO A 42 0.64 -5.62 10.73
N ALA A 43 -0.38 -6.20 10.09
CA ALA A 43 -0.34 -6.50 8.66
C ALA A 43 -0.37 -5.26 7.77
N ALA A 44 -0.89 -4.11 8.25
CA ALA A 44 -0.89 -2.86 7.49
C ALA A 44 0.51 -2.45 6.99
N PRO A 45 1.48 -2.12 7.86
CA PRO A 45 2.80 -1.68 7.40
C PRO A 45 3.60 -2.79 6.70
N LEU A 46 3.41 -4.05 7.10
CA LEU A 46 4.13 -5.17 6.46
C LEU A 46 3.65 -5.40 5.03
N THR A 47 2.34 -5.34 4.79
CA THR A 47 1.76 -5.56 3.47
C THR A 47 2.15 -4.44 2.51
N THR A 48 2.08 -3.17 2.94
CA THR A 48 2.44 -2.04 2.06
C THR A 48 3.94 -2.00 1.76
N PHE A 49 4.81 -2.37 2.72
CA PHE A 49 6.24 -2.51 2.47
C PHE A 49 6.54 -3.60 1.42
N LEU A 50 5.97 -4.80 1.59
CA LEU A 50 6.18 -5.92 0.66
C LEU A 50 5.59 -5.64 -0.72
N ALA A 51 4.44 -4.97 -0.78
CA ALA A 51 3.84 -4.52 -2.03
C ALA A 51 4.76 -3.54 -2.78
N GLY A 52 5.29 -2.54 -2.06
CA GLY A 52 6.26 -1.59 -2.63
C GLY A 52 7.53 -2.28 -3.14
N TYR A 53 8.05 -3.27 -2.39
CA TYR A 53 9.21 -4.07 -2.80
C TYR A 53 8.93 -4.86 -4.09
N ALA A 54 7.78 -5.54 -4.18
CA ALA A 54 7.39 -6.31 -5.35
C ALA A 54 7.23 -5.42 -6.61
N LEU A 55 6.54 -4.28 -6.47
CA LEU A 55 6.39 -3.30 -7.56
C LEU A 55 7.75 -2.77 -8.05
N GLY A 56 8.68 -2.51 -7.12
CA GLY A 56 10.05 -2.10 -7.46
C GLY A 56 10.81 -3.18 -8.23
N ALA A 57 10.61 -4.46 -7.88
CA ALA A 57 11.21 -5.59 -8.60
C ALA A 57 10.60 -5.80 -10.00
N GLU A 58 9.31 -5.45 -10.17
CA GLU A 58 8.58 -5.55 -11.45
C GLU A 58 8.71 -4.31 -12.34
N GLY A 59 9.46 -3.30 -11.91
CA GLY A 59 9.81 -2.15 -12.74
C GLY A 59 8.89 -0.94 -12.65
N GLY A 60 7.99 -0.85 -11.67
CA GLY A 60 7.31 0.42 -11.38
C GLY A 60 5.90 0.33 -10.77
N LEU A 61 5.27 1.50 -10.62
CA LEU A 61 3.98 1.69 -9.95
C LEU A 61 2.76 1.42 -10.84
N ASP A 62 2.93 1.13 -12.12
CA ASP A 62 1.82 0.88 -13.06
C ASP A 62 0.91 -0.27 -12.62
N ARG A 63 1.46 -1.21 -11.83
CA ARG A 63 0.75 -2.37 -11.29
C ARG A 63 0.15 -2.13 -9.90
N LEU A 64 0.32 -0.94 -9.33
CA LEU A 64 -0.12 -0.64 -7.96
C LEU A 64 -1.61 -0.93 -7.76
N ALA A 65 -2.47 -0.47 -8.67
CA ALA A 65 -3.92 -0.67 -8.54
C ALA A 65 -4.31 -2.16 -8.58
N ALA A 66 -3.71 -2.94 -9.49
CA ALA A 66 -3.94 -4.38 -9.59
C ALA A 66 -3.46 -5.12 -8.33
N LEU A 67 -2.27 -4.77 -7.84
CA LEU A 67 -1.70 -5.39 -6.65
C LEU A 67 -2.52 -5.07 -5.39
N VAL A 68 -3.03 -3.84 -5.27
CA VAL A 68 -3.94 -3.43 -4.18
C VAL A 68 -5.20 -4.28 -4.19
N GLU A 69 -5.81 -4.49 -5.36
CA GLU A 69 -7.00 -5.34 -5.49
C GLU A 69 -6.72 -6.79 -5.09
N ASP A 70 -5.63 -7.38 -5.60
CA ASP A 70 -5.26 -8.77 -5.33
C ASP A 70 -4.97 -9.02 -3.83
N LEU A 71 -4.15 -8.15 -3.23
CA LEU A 71 -3.80 -8.25 -1.80
C LEU A 71 -4.99 -7.94 -0.90
N GLY A 72 -5.84 -7.00 -1.31
CA GLY A 72 -7.09 -6.67 -0.66
C GLY A 72 -8.06 -7.84 -0.59
N ALA A 73 -8.27 -8.49 -1.74
CA ALA A 73 -9.09 -9.69 -1.84
C ALA A 73 -8.54 -10.83 -0.96
N ALA A 74 -7.22 -11.04 -0.98
CA ALA A 74 -6.57 -12.04 -0.14
C ALA A 74 -6.72 -11.75 1.36
N ALA A 75 -6.63 -10.48 1.77
CA ALA A 75 -6.85 -10.07 3.16
C ALA A 75 -8.30 -10.31 3.60
N ARG A 76 -9.29 -9.92 2.78
CA ARG A 76 -10.72 -10.14 3.06
C ARG A 76 -11.06 -11.62 3.19
N ALA A 77 -10.48 -12.48 2.35
CA ALA A 77 -10.73 -13.92 2.38
C ALA A 77 -10.19 -14.63 3.64
N ARG A 78 -9.31 -13.98 4.41
CA ARG A 78 -8.69 -14.51 5.63
C ARG A 78 -9.43 -14.17 6.91
N ALA A 79 -10.39 -13.24 6.89
CA ALA A 79 -11.17 -12.92 8.07
C ALA A 79 -11.85 -14.19 8.61
N PRO A 80 -11.75 -14.48 9.92
CA PRO A 80 -12.41 -15.64 10.51
C PRO A 80 -13.92 -15.57 10.24
N LYS A 81 -14.54 -16.71 9.90
CA LYS A 81 -15.98 -16.80 9.65
C LYS A 81 -16.86 -16.62 10.90
N ASP A 82 -16.27 -16.52 12.09
CA ASP A 82 -16.99 -16.57 13.36
C ASP A 82 -16.68 -15.36 14.24
N GLU A 83 -17.49 -14.30 14.10
CA GLU A 83 -18.02 -13.51 15.22
C GLU A 83 -19.24 -12.71 14.69
N GLN A 84 -20.38 -13.40 14.56
CA GLN A 84 -21.73 -12.83 14.59
C GLN A 84 -22.47 -13.45 15.77
#